data_AF-A0A7L2V0J4-F1
#
_entry.id   AF-A0A7L2V0J4-F1
#
_cell.length_a   1.000
_cell.length_b   1.000
_cell.length_c   1.000
_cell.angle_alpha   90.00
_cell.angle_beta   90.00
_cell.angle_gamma   90.00
#
_symmetry.space_group_name_H-M   'P 1'
#
loop_
_entity.id
_entity.type
_entity.pdbx_description
1 polymer ?
#
loop_
_entity_poly.entity_id
_entity_poly.type
_entity_poly.pdbx_seq_one_letter_code
_entity_poly.pdbx_strand_id
1 'polypeptide(L)'
;FWKVADSSEEEDNLIGPMPAKGPVESDVTEEFERRAQRMKEKLTSADSDEPKQVTRELWMTELPPELKSFGFGPRTFKRRADDKSGDRSVWTDTPADRERKAKEREETKKSTSKDNEEMVLSGRDKRLVEQVTSYNESKRSESLMYIHQKKLKSKTSEEKKKPQERRPFDRDQDLKVNQFDEAQKKALIRKSRDLNTKFEHSKGNMFL
;
A
#
# COMPACT_ATOMS: atom_id res chain seq x y z
N PHE A 1 44.97 38.94 62.56
CA PHE A 1 43.73 39.46 61.95
C PHE A 1 44.01 39.79 60.49
N TRP A 2 43.64 38.91 59.57
CA TRP A 2 42.93 39.18 58.30
C TRP A 2 42.31 37.84 57.86
N LYS A 3 41.12 37.91 57.29
CA LYS A 3 40.16 36.84 56.97
C LYS A 3 39.94 36.84 55.45
N VAL A 4 39.29 35.78 54.95
CA VAL A 4 38.55 35.65 53.66
C VAL A 4 39.45 35.19 52.49
N ALA A 5 39.43 33.90 52.13
CA ALA A 5 38.47 33.12 51.35
C ALA A 5 38.77 33.20 49.84
N ASP A 6 39.10 32.06 49.25
CA ASP A 6 38.91 31.86 47.83
C ASP A 6 38.14 30.55 47.61
N SER A 7 37.10 30.71 46.82
CA SER A 7 36.03 29.78 46.49
C SER A 7 36.55 28.58 45.70
N SER A 8 36.01 27.38 45.95
CA SER A 8 35.96 26.32 44.94
C SER A 8 34.73 25.44 45.16
N GLU A 9 33.57 26.07 45.23
CA GLU A 9 32.27 25.42 45.09
C GLU A 9 31.97 25.21 43.59
N GLU A 10 32.54 24.17 42.96
CA GLU A 10 32.19 23.76 41.58
C GLU A 10 32.32 22.23 41.40
N GLU A 11 31.93 21.41 42.39
CA GLU A 11 31.87 19.94 42.23
C GLU A 11 30.43 19.38 42.15
N ASP A 12 29.40 20.22 42.28
CA ASP A 12 27.98 19.80 42.34
C ASP A 12 27.27 19.70 40.97
N ASN A 13 27.99 19.86 39.85
CA ASN A 13 27.42 19.79 38.50
C ASN A 13 27.81 18.54 37.69
N LEU A 14 28.38 17.50 38.30
CA LEU A 14 28.72 16.25 37.59
C LEU A 14 27.59 15.20 37.68
N ILE A 15 26.57 15.34 36.83
CA ILE A 15 25.56 14.29 36.60
C ILE A 15 26.10 13.29 35.57
N GLY A 16 26.42 12.08 36.04
CA GLY A 16 26.83 10.95 35.20
C GLY A 16 27.76 9.99 35.94
N PRO A 17 27.90 8.73 35.48
CA PRO A 17 28.83 7.78 36.09
C PRO A 17 30.26 8.33 35.98
N MET A 18 30.91 8.52 37.12
CA MET A 18 32.26 9.03 37.17
C MET A 18 33.22 7.97 36.60
N PRO A 19 34.05 8.30 35.59
CA PRO A 19 34.97 7.33 35.00
C PRO A 19 35.97 6.84 36.06
N ALA A 20 36.37 5.57 35.94
CA ALA A 20 37.30 4.96 36.87
C ALA A 20 38.63 5.73 36.88
N LYS A 21 39.06 6.18 38.06
CA LYS A 21 40.34 6.86 38.27
C LYS A 21 41.46 5.82 38.40
N GLY A 22 41.86 5.23 37.28
CA GLY A 22 42.99 4.29 37.21
C GLY A 22 43.03 3.53 35.88
N PRO A 23 44.15 2.87 35.54
CA PRO A 23 44.20 1.95 34.42
C PRO A 23 43.16 0.84 34.66
N VAL A 24 42.07 0.86 33.91
CA VAL A 24 41.08 -0.20 33.96
C VAL A 24 41.69 -1.37 33.19
N GLU A 25 42.26 -2.33 33.90
CA GLU A 25 42.60 -3.65 33.36
C GLU A 25 41.30 -4.43 33.14
N SER A 26 40.40 -3.90 32.30
CA SER A 26 39.30 -4.68 31.76
C SER A 26 39.92 -5.57 30.70
N ASP A 27 40.17 -6.82 31.04
CA ASP A 27 40.49 -7.82 30.03
C ASP A 27 39.23 -8.01 29.17
N VAL A 28 39.20 -7.24 28.08
CA VAL A 28 38.10 -7.21 27.12
C VAL A 28 37.83 -8.62 26.60
N THR A 29 38.85 -9.48 26.56
CA THR A 29 38.71 -10.88 26.12
C THR A 29 37.86 -11.69 27.10
N GLU A 30 38.13 -11.59 28.40
CA GLU A 30 37.33 -12.24 29.44
C GLU A 30 35.89 -11.72 29.49
N GLU A 31 35.67 -10.43 29.23
CA GLU A 31 34.32 -9.87 29.18
C GLU A 31 33.52 -10.40 27.99
N PHE A 32 34.15 -10.53 26.81
CA PHE A 32 33.54 -11.16 25.65
C PHE A 32 33.23 -12.63 25.90
N GLU A 33 34.15 -13.38 26.52
CA GLU A 33 33.93 -14.78 26.87
C GLU A 33 32.78 -14.94 27.87
N ARG A 34 32.74 -14.13 28.93
CA ARG A 34 31.65 -14.15 29.92
C ARG A 34 30.31 -13.76 29.28
N ARG A 35 30.31 -12.81 28.34
CA ARG A 35 29.09 -12.43 27.58
C ARG A 35 28.63 -13.57 26.68
N ALA A 36 29.55 -14.24 26.00
CA ALA A 36 29.25 -15.39 25.16
C ALA A 36 28.72 -16.58 25.97
N GLN A 37 29.32 -16.88 27.13
CA GLN A 37 28.87 -17.93 28.04
C GLN A 37 27.44 -17.67 28.53
N ARG A 38 27.11 -16.45 28.96
CA ARG A 38 25.72 -16.10 29.36
C ARG A 38 24.72 -16.24 28.22
N MET A 39 25.09 -15.87 26.99
CA MET A 39 24.20 -16.05 25.85
C MET A 39 24.02 -17.53 25.51
N LYS A 40 25.10 -18.30 25.57
CA LYS A 40 25.06 -19.75 25.37
C LYS A 40 24.17 -20.42 26.41
N GLU A 41 24.36 -20.11 27.69
CA GLU A 41 23.52 -20.60 28.79
C GLU A 41 22.04 -20.25 28.55
N LYS A 42 21.71 -19.00 28.17
CA LYS A 42 20.33 -18.61 27.82
C LYS A 42 19.72 -19.38 26.65
N LEU A 43 20.54 -19.85 25.70
CA LEU A 43 20.08 -20.63 24.55
C LEU A 43 20.02 -22.14 24.86
N THR A 44 20.81 -22.62 25.82
CA THR A 44 20.97 -24.06 26.10
C THR A 44 20.38 -24.52 27.42
N SER A 45 20.07 -23.63 28.38
CA SER A 45 19.40 -23.99 29.63
C SER A 45 17.97 -24.44 29.31
N ALA A 46 17.79 -25.76 29.26
CA ALA A 46 16.51 -26.43 29.08
C ALA A 46 15.68 -26.46 30.37
N ASP A 47 15.60 -25.34 31.08
CA ASP A 47 14.65 -25.17 32.19
C ASP A 47 13.30 -24.74 31.59
N SER A 48 12.50 -25.74 31.26
CA SER A 48 11.12 -25.94 31.70
C SER A 48 10.17 -24.74 31.78
N ASP A 49 10.29 -23.79 30.89
CA ASP A 49 9.18 -23.00 30.37
C ASP A 49 9.48 -22.88 28.88
N GLU A 50 8.64 -23.47 28.02
CA GLU A 50 8.76 -23.23 26.59
C GLU A 50 8.93 -21.72 26.40
N PRO A 51 9.91 -21.24 25.59
CA PRO A 51 9.95 -19.83 25.29
C PRO A 51 8.65 -19.57 24.56
N LYS A 52 7.63 -19.09 25.29
CA LYS A 52 6.44 -18.50 24.72
C LYS A 52 7.04 -17.50 23.77
N GLN A 53 7.04 -17.86 22.49
CA GLN A 53 7.57 -17.02 21.43
C GLN A 53 7.05 -15.65 21.78
N VAL A 54 7.94 -14.66 21.97
CA VAL A 54 7.55 -13.37 22.55
C VAL A 54 6.60 -12.71 21.56
N THR A 55 5.34 -13.11 21.63
CA THR A 55 4.24 -12.69 20.80
C THR A 55 3.69 -11.49 21.50
N ARG A 56 3.53 -10.43 20.73
CA ARG A 56 2.88 -9.24 21.21
C ARG A 56 1.45 -9.60 21.63
N GLU A 57 1.00 -8.94 22.69
CA GLU A 57 -0.35 -9.14 23.22
C GLU A 57 -1.40 -8.93 22.11
N LEU A 58 -2.54 -9.62 22.22
CA LEU A 58 -3.55 -9.66 21.16
C LEU A 58 -4.08 -8.27 20.79
N TRP A 59 -4.22 -7.35 21.73
CA TRP A 59 -4.63 -5.97 21.45
C TRP A 59 -3.58 -5.14 20.69
N MET A 60 -2.32 -5.61 20.63
CA MET A 60 -1.24 -4.98 19.88
C MET A 60 -1.06 -5.55 18.46
N THR A 61 -1.73 -6.66 18.14
CA THR A 61 -1.57 -7.37 16.85
C THR A 61 -2.89 -7.50 16.12
N GLU A 62 -3.98 -7.68 16.85
CA GLU A 62 -5.32 -7.79 16.34
C GLU A 62 -6.09 -6.48 16.57
N LEU A 63 -6.75 -5.99 15.52
CA LEU A 63 -7.65 -4.86 15.67
C LEU A 63 -8.85 -5.27 16.54
N PRO A 64 -9.34 -4.38 17.42
CA PRO A 64 -10.60 -4.59 18.10
C PRO A 64 -11.72 -4.91 17.10
N PRO A 65 -12.68 -5.76 17.48
CA PRO A 65 -13.81 -6.11 16.62
C PRO A 65 -14.57 -4.85 16.21
N GLU A 66 -15.06 -4.82 14.98
CA GLU A 66 -15.80 -3.66 14.48
C GLU A 66 -17.09 -3.45 15.26
N LEU A 67 -17.06 -2.48 16.17
CA LEU A 67 -18.24 -2.03 16.88
C LEU A 67 -19.07 -1.16 15.93
N LYS A 68 -20.00 -1.80 15.23
CA LYS A 68 -20.92 -1.18 14.25
C LYS A 68 -21.86 -0.13 14.87
N SER A 69 -21.74 0.11 16.17
CA SER A 69 -22.52 1.11 16.89
C SER A 69 -22.00 1.36 18.28
N PHE A 70 -21.20 2.40 18.41
CA PHE A 70 -21.05 3.06 19.69
C PHE A 70 -22.38 3.80 19.97
N GLY A 71 -22.98 3.48 21.10
CA GLY A 71 -24.42 3.63 21.35
C GLY A 71 -24.94 5.08 21.41
N PHE A 72 -26.27 5.16 21.28
CA PHE A 72 -27.15 6.27 21.67
C PHE A 72 -27.52 7.35 20.62
N GLY A 73 -27.36 7.10 19.32
CA GLY A 73 -27.98 7.90 18.25
C GLY A 73 -28.96 7.10 17.38
N PRO A 74 -29.83 7.74 16.55
CA PRO A 74 -30.54 7.08 15.47
C PRO A 74 -29.54 6.48 14.49
N ARG A 75 -29.44 5.16 14.51
CA ARG A 75 -28.49 4.36 13.74
C ARG A 75 -28.97 4.30 12.29
N THR A 76 -28.76 5.36 11.51
CA THR A 76 -29.08 5.33 10.08
C THR A 76 -27.97 4.63 9.32
N PHE A 77 -28.35 3.71 8.44
CA PHE A 77 -27.41 3.07 7.53
C PHE A 77 -26.93 4.10 6.49
N LYS A 78 -25.66 3.97 6.08
CA LYS A 78 -25.17 4.71 4.92
C LYS A 78 -26.06 4.37 3.71
N ARG A 79 -26.57 5.39 3.01
CA ARG A 79 -27.46 5.25 1.84
C ARG A 79 -26.76 4.80 0.55
N ARG A 80 -25.45 4.56 0.62
CA ARG A 80 -24.60 4.02 -0.45
C ARG A 80 -23.71 2.96 0.16
N ALA A 81 -23.31 2.01 -0.69
CA ALA A 81 -22.69 0.74 -0.30
C ALA A 81 -21.62 0.94 0.77
N ASP A 82 -21.85 0.36 1.95
CA ASP A 82 -20.74 -0.06 2.77
C ASP A 82 -20.34 -1.43 2.25
N ASP A 83 -19.38 -1.45 1.33
CA ASP A 83 -18.68 -2.67 0.92
C ASP A 83 -18.07 -3.26 2.19
N LYS A 84 -18.80 -4.20 2.83
CA LYS A 84 -18.46 -4.98 4.02
C LYS A 84 -17.01 -4.72 4.43
N SER A 85 -16.83 -3.71 5.29
CA SER A 85 -15.57 -3.30 5.91
C SER A 85 -14.39 -4.15 5.45
N GLY A 86 -13.79 -3.75 4.33
CA GLY A 86 -12.62 -4.45 3.80
C GLY A 86 -11.61 -4.67 4.91
N ASP A 87 -10.85 -5.76 4.82
CA ASP A 87 -9.85 -6.12 5.80
C ASP A 87 -8.98 -4.91 6.18
N ARG A 88 -9.15 -4.42 7.42
CA ARG A 88 -8.44 -3.25 7.96
C ARG A 88 -7.09 -3.62 8.56
N SER A 89 -6.80 -4.92 8.66
CA SER A 89 -5.57 -5.44 9.25
C SER A 89 -4.35 -5.34 8.33
N VAL A 90 -4.50 -4.82 7.11
CA VAL A 90 -3.41 -4.60 6.15
C VAL A 90 -2.23 -3.82 6.75
N TRP A 91 -2.48 -2.93 7.71
CA TRP A 91 -1.46 -2.13 8.39
C TRP A 91 -0.88 -2.79 9.65
N THR A 92 -1.58 -3.72 10.28
CA THR A 92 -1.11 -4.39 11.52
C THR A 92 -0.53 -5.77 11.28
N ASP A 93 -0.73 -6.32 10.08
CA ASP A 93 -0.29 -7.66 9.72
C ASP A 93 1.23 -7.77 9.58
N THR A 94 1.78 -8.83 10.18
CA THR A 94 3.15 -9.23 9.91
C THR A 94 3.25 -9.86 8.51
N PRO A 95 4.45 -9.91 7.89
CA PRO A 95 4.62 -10.55 6.58
C PRO A 95 4.11 -11.99 6.50
N ALA A 96 4.20 -12.75 7.60
CA ALA A 96 3.67 -14.10 7.70
C ALA A 96 2.12 -14.13 7.72
N ASP A 97 1.50 -13.19 8.44
CA ASP A 97 0.04 -13.07 8.50
C ASP A 97 -0.56 -12.66 7.15
N ARG A 98 0.14 -11.77 6.45
CA ARG A 98 -0.25 -11.31 5.11
C ARG A 98 -0.26 -12.45 4.08
N GLU A 99 0.73 -13.35 4.13
CA GLU A 99 0.77 -14.51 3.24
C GLU A 99 -0.36 -15.49 3.57
N ARG A 100 -0.63 -15.74 4.86
CA ARG A 100 -1.72 -16.61 5.30
C ARG A 100 -3.09 -16.11 4.84
N LYS A 101 -3.37 -14.82 5.05
CA LYS A 101 -4.63 -14.18 4.63
C LYS A 101 -4.79 -14.10 3.11
N ALA A 102 -3.70 -13.91 2.38
CA ALA A 102 -3.75 -13.94 0.91
C ALA A 102 -4.21 -15.31 0.39
N LYS A 103 -3.70 -16.42 0.96
CA LYS A 103 -4.13 -17.78 0.59
C LYS A 103 -5.62 -18.02 0.88
N GLU A 104 -6.08 -17.63 2.06
CA GLU A 104 -7.50 -17.74 2.46
C GLU A 104 -8.43 -16.90 1.57
N ARG A 105 -8.00 -15.69 1.17
CA ARG A 105 -8.80 -14.82 0.29
C ARG A 105 -8.93 -15.38 -1.13
N GLU A 106 -7.90 -16.03 -1.66
CA GLU A 106 -7.97 -16.68 -2.97
C GLU A 106 -8.89 -17.90 -2.97
N GLU A 107 -9.06 -18.58 -1.83
CA GLU A 107 -10.02 -19.68 -1.67
C GLU A 107 -11.46 -19.17 -1.60
N THR A 108 -11.71 -18.08 -0.86
CA THR A 108 -13.06 -17.48 -0.69
C THR A 108 -13.56 -16.70 -1.91
N LYS A 109 -12.68 -16.10 -2.72
CA LYS A 109 -13.08 -15.44 -3.97
C LYS A 109 -13.61 -16.39 -5.04
N LYS A 110 -13.19 -17.66 -5.03
CA LYS A 110 -13.65 -18.66 -6.01
C LYS A 110 -15.14 -18.98 -5.89
N SER A 111 -15.80 -18.65 -4.78
CA SER A 111 -17.22 -18.95 -4.56
C SER A 111 -18.19 -17.78 -4.75
N THR A 112 -17.72 -16.53 -4.93
CA THR A 112 -18.58 -15.33 -4.86
C THR A 112 -18.58 -14.45 -6.12
N SER A 113 -18.14 -14.98 -7.26
CA SER A 113 -18.12 -14.25 -8.53
C SER A 113 -19.42 -14.41 -9.33
N LYS A 114 -20.56 -13.94 -8.82
CA LYS A 114 -21.78 -13.67 -9.60
C LYS A 114 -22.86 -13.11 -8.68
N ASP A 115 -22.88 -11.79 -8.54
CA ASP A 115 -24.13 -11.02 -8.43
C ASP A 115 -23.74 -9.54 -8.49
N ASN A 116 -23.62 -9.03 -9.72
CA ASN A 116 -23.87 -7.62 -9.95
C ASN A 116 -25.37 -7.46 -9.80
N GLU A 117 -25.83 -7.17 -8.58
CA GLU A 117 -27.21 -6.79 -8.35
C GLU A 117 -27.51 -5.56 -9.21
N GLU A 118 -28.27 -5.76 -10.28
CA GLU A 118 -28.89 -4.68 -11.02
C GLU A 118 -29.67 -3.85 -10.02
N MET A 119 -29.15 -2.67 -9.71
CA MET A 119 -29.80 -1.68 -8.85
C MET A 119 -31.23 -1.49 -9.36
N VAL A 120 -32.21 -2.08 -8.66
CA VAL A 120 -33.59 -2.15 -9.13
C VAL A 120 -34.14 -0.73 -9.22
N LEU A 121 -34.08 -0.14 -10.41
CA LEU A 121 -34.63 1.18 -10.68
C LEU A 121 -36.14 1.14 -10.44
N SER A 122 -36.66 2.14 -9.72
CA SER A 122 -38.09 2.28 -9.47
C SER A 122 -38.86 2.27 -10.79
N GLY A 123 -40.09 1.74 -10.82
CA GLY A 123 -40.90 1.67 -12.05
C GLY A 123 -41.10 3.05 -12.72
N ARG A 124 -41.04 4.14 -11.94
CA ARG A 124 -41.04 5.51 -12.45
C ARG A 124 -39.77 5.85 -13.25
N ASP A 125 -38.61 5.44 -12.75
CA ASP A 125 -37.32 5.74 -13.38
C ASP A 125 -37.18 5.00 -14.71
N LYS A 126 -37.67 3.75 -14.79
CA LYS A 126 -37.71 2.99 -16.04
C LYS A 126 -38.48 3.74 -17.13
N ARG A 127 -39.68 4.23 -16.81
CA ARG A 127 -40.50 5.03 -17.75
C ARG A 127 -39.82 6.32 -18.18
N LEU A 128 -39.13 6.99 -17.26
CA LEU A 128 -38.38 8.21 -17.57
C LEU A 128 -37.21 7.90 -18.51
N VAL A 129 -36.45 6.83 -18.24
CA VAL A 129 -35.35 6.38 -19.11
C VAL A 129 -35.87 6.05 -20.50
N GLU A 130 -36.99 5.33 -20.63
CA GLU A 130 -37.63 5.01 -21.93
C GLU A 130 -38.08 6.27 -22.69
N GLN A 131 -38.69 7.24 -22.02
CA GLN A 131 -39.08 8.51 -22.65
C GLN A 131 -37.87 9.32 -23.12
N VAL A 132 -36.82 9.39 -22.32
CA VAL A 132 -35.60 10.14 -22.66
C VAL A 132 -34.83 9.45 -23.78
N THR A 133 -34.74 8.12 -23.75
CA THR A 133 -34.06 7.33 -24.80
C THR A 133 -34.80 7.45 -26.13
N SER A 134 -36.12 7.25 -26.17
CA SER A 134 -36.92 7.42 -27.40
C SER A 134 -36.85 8.83 -28.00
N TYR A 135 -36.83 9.87 -27.17
CA TYR A 135 -36.61 11.24 -27.63
C TYR A 135 -35.19 11.44 -28.20
N ASN A 136 -34.16 10.97 -27.49
CA ASN A 136 -32.78 11.10 -27.94
C ASN A 136 -32.52 10.34 -29.25
N GLU A 137 -33.09 9.15 -29.44
CA GLU A 137 -32.92 8.35 -30.65
C GLU A 137 -33.61 8.97 -31.88
N SER A 138 -34.75 9.64 -31.70
CA SER A 138 -35.50 10.23 -32.82
C SER A 138 -35.12 11.67 -33.15
N LYS A 139 -34.69 12.47 -32.15
CA LYS A 139 -34.41 13.91 -32.31
C LYS A 139 -32.93 14.27 -32.23
N ARG A 140 -32.08 13.39 -31.71
CA ARG A 140 -30.66 13.66 -31.51
C ARG A 140 -29.81 12.73 -32.39
N SER A 141 -28.67 13.23 -32.85
CA SER A 141 -27.65 12.37 -33.44
C SER A 141 -26.97 11.51 -32.37
N GLU A 142 -26.31 10.43 -32.81
CA GLU A 142 -25.53 9.56 -31.93
C GLU A 142 -24.54 10.40 -31.07
N SER A 143 -24.46 10.09 -29.77
CA SER A 143 -23.51 10.75 -28.86
C SER A 143 -22.07 10.52 -29.33
N LEU A 144 -21.20 11.51 -29.22
CA LEU A 144 -19.77 11.39 -29.55
C LEU A 144 -19.10 10.19 -28.86
N MET A 145 -19.47 9.94 -27.59
CA MET A 145 -18.99 8.78 -26.84
C MET A 145 -19.46 7.47 -27.46
N TYR A 146 -20.73 7.41 -27.88
CA TYR A 146 -21.29 6.25 -28.56
C TYR A 146 -20.61 6.03 -29.92
N ILE A 147 -20.38 7.08 -30.69
CA ILE A 147 -19.64 7.04 -31.96
C ILE A 147 -18.23 6.47 -31.73
N HIS A 148 -17.52 6.93 -30.70
CA HIS A 148 -16.18 6.43 -30.38
C HIS A 148 -16.20 4.96 -29.98
N GLN A 149 -17.14 4.56 -29.12
CA GLN A 149 -17.29 3.17 -28.70
C GLN A 149 -17.66 2.26 -29.88
N LYS A 150 -18.57 2.69 -30.75
CA LYS A 150 -18.95 1.99 -31.99
C LYS A 150 -17.76 1.82 -32.91
N LYS A 151 -16.90 2.84 -33.07
CA LYS A 151 -15.65 2.77 -33.84
C LYS A 151 -14.64 1.79 -33.25
N LEU A 152 -14.48 1.74 -31.93
CA LEU A 152 -13.59 0.75 -31.29
C LEU A 152 -14.12 -0.68 -31.48
N LYS A 153 -15.44 -0.88 -31.33
CA LYS A 153 -16.10 -2.17 -31.56
C LYS A 153 -16.01 -2.60 -33.02
N SER A 154 -16.18 -1.69 -33.98
CA SER A 154 -16.07 -2.01 -35.40
C SER A 154 -14.65 -2.44 -35.75
N LYS A 155 -13.63 -1.68 -35.32
CA LYS A 155 -12.21 -2.02 -35.53
C LYS A 155 -11.85 -3.40 -34.98
N THR A 156 -12.23 -3.68 -33.74
CA THR A 156 -11.97 -4.99 -33.13
C THR A 156 -12.73 -6.11 -33.85
N SER A 157 -13.95 -5.86 -34.33
CA SER A 157 -14.72 -6.85 -35.10
C SER A 157 -14.14 -7.08 -36.49
N GLU A 158 -13.61 -6.04 -37.15
CA GLU A 158 -12.94 -6.13 -38.44
C GLU A 158 -11.62 -6.90 -38.31
N GLU A 159 -10.85 -6.66 -37.24
CA GLU A 159 -9.64 -7.43 -36.93
C GLU A 159 -9.95 -8.92 -36.71
N LYS A 160 -11.05 -9.23 -36.00
CA LYS A 160 -11.50 -10.62 -35.78
C LYS A 160 -12.09 -11.31 -37.02
N LYS A 161 -12.66 -10.54 -37.95
CA LYS A 161 -13.25 -11.05 -39.20
C LYS A 161 -12.21 -11.34 -40.28
N LYS A 162 -11.00 -10.78 -40.16
CA LYS A 162 -9.89 -11.18 -41.02
C LYS A 162 -9.55 -12.65 -40.72
N PRO A 163 -9.43 -13.52 -41.73
CA PRO A 163 -9.02 -14.90 -41.50
C PRO A 163 -7.71 -14.87 -40.72
N GLN A 164 -7.69 -15.50 -39.55
CA GLN A 164 -6.50 -15.55 -38.72
C GLN A 164 -5.57 -16.60 -39.31
N GLU A 165 -4.90 -16.22 -40.39
CA GLU A 165 -3.81 -16.98 -40.99
C GLU A 165 -2.71 -17.17 -39.94
N ARG A 166 -2.02 -18.31 -40.01
CA ARG A 166 -0.88 -18.59 -39.12
C ARG A 166 0.22 -17.58 -39.40
N ARG A 167 0.23 -16.51 -38.61
CA ARG A 167 1.31 -15.53 -38.59
C ARG A 167 2.57 -16.20 -38.02
N PRO A 168 3.77 -15.94 -38.59
CA PRO A 168 5.01 -16.39 -37.98
C PRO A 168 5.18 -15.77 -36.59
N PHE A 169 5.93 -16.46 -35.72
CA PHE A 169 6.20 -15.99 -34.36
C PHE A 169 6.89 -14.63 -34.38
N ASP A 170 6.28 -13.64 -33.73
CA ASP A 170 6.84 -12.31 -33.53
C ASP A 170 7.24 -12.17 -32.07
N ARG A 171 8.55 -12.06 -31.81
CA ARG A 171 9.08 -11.93 -30.45
C ARG A 171 8.41 -10.79 -29.68
N ASP A 172 8.12 -9.65 -30.29
CA ASP A 172 7.60 -8.50 -29.53
C ASP A 172 6.11 -8.64 -29.19
N GLN A 173 5.35 -9.36 -30.03
CA GLN A 173 3.91 -9.58 -29.85
C GLN A 173 3.60 -10.85 -29.06
N ASP A 174 4.34 -11.92 -29.34
CA ASP A 174 4.12 -13.26 -28.80
C ASP A 174 4.95 -13.50 -27.54
N LEU A 175 6.17 -12.95 -27.47
CA LEU A 175 6.96 -12.94 -26.25
C LEU A 175 6.62 -11.66 -25.47
N LYS A 176 5.75 -11.79 -24.46
CA LYS A 176 5.40 -10.69 -23.53
C LYS A 176 6.55 -10.34 -22.57
N VAL A 177 7.78 -10.23 -23.07
CA VAL A 177 8.98 -9.98 -22.27
C VAL A 177 9.32 -8.49 -22.39
N ASN A 178 9.32 -7.80 -21.25
CA ASN A 178 9.58 -6.37 -21.12
C ASN A 178 8.70 -5.47 -22.01
N GLN A 179 7.38 -5.69 -21.97
CA GLN A 179 6.41 -4.76 -22.53
C GLN A 179 6.41 -3.47 -21.69
N PHE A 180 7.33 -2.56 -21.99
CA PHE A 180 7.08 -1.16 -21.69
C PHE A 180 5.77 -0.81 -22.39
N ASP A 181 4.78 -0.37 -21.62
CA ASP A 181 3.51 0.10 -22.16
C ASP A 181 3.81 1.10 -23.29
N GLU A 182 3.10 1.02 -24.41
CA GLU A 182 3.39 1.88 -25.56
C GLU A 182 3.29 3.36 -25.17
N ALA A 183 2.43 3.66 -24.18
CA ALA A 183 2.35 4.95 -23.53
C ALA A 183 3.64 5.32 -22.78
N GLN A 184 4.23 4.40 -22.01
CA GLN A 184 5.51 4.62 -21.32
C GLN A 184 6.67 4.81 -22.32
N LYS A 185 6.70 4.02 -23.41
CA LYS A 185 7.69 4.18 -24.49
C LYS A 185 7.57 5.54 -25.15
N LYS A 186 6.35 5.96 -25.52
CA LYS A 186 6.08 7.30 -26.09
C LYS A 186 6.43 8.41 -25.11
N ALA A 187 6.12 8.23 -23.83
CA ALA A 187 6.47 9.21 -22.80
C ALA A 187 7.99 9.34 -22.66
N LEU A 188 8.75 8.24 -22.71
CA LEU A 188 10.21 8.27 -22.65
C LEU A 188 10.82 8.92 -23.89
N ILE A 189 10.27 8.66 -25.08
CA ILE A 189 10.65 9.34 -26.33
C ILE A 189 10.35 10.85 -26.27
N ARG A 190 9.18 11.25 -25.73
CA ARG A 190 8.89 12.69 -25.55
C ARG A 190 9.84 13.33 -24.54
N LYS A 191 10.03 12.69 -23.37
CA LYS A 191 10.96 13.17 -22.33
C LYS A 191 12.38 13.35 -22.83
N SER A 192 12.84 12.51 -23.76
CA SER A 192 14.17 12.60 -24.37
C SER A 192 14.27 13.72 -25.41
N ARG A 193 13.21 13.97 -26.19
CA ARG A 193 13.16 15.12 -27.13
C ARG A 193 13.28 16.46 -26.40
N ASP A 194 12.67 16.57 -25.23
CA ASP A 194 12.69 17.80 -24.42
C ASP A 194 13.98 17.97 -23.60
N LEU A 195 15.01 17.12 -23.78
CA LEU A 195 16.27 17.27 -23.03
C LEU A 195 17.02 18.55 -23.40
N ASN A 196 16.99 18.95 -24.68
CA ASN A 196 17.64 20.18 -25.11
C ASN A 196 17.00 21.42 -24.48
N THR A 197 15.67 21.45 -24.35
CA THR A 197 14.95 22.59 -23.77
C THR A 197 14.93 22.59 -22.23
N LYS A 198 15.12 21.44 -21.58
CA LYS A 198 15.19 21.34 -20.11
C LYS A 198 16.43 22.00 -19.50
N PHE A 199 17.52 22.05 -20.25
CA PHE A 199 18.76 22.71 -19.83
C PHE A 199 18.94 24.07 -20.53
N GLU A 200 17.97 24.51 -21.33
CA GLU A 200 17.95 25.89 -21.80
C GLU A 200 17.72 26.81 -20.59
N HIS A 201 18.66 27.73 -20.40
CA HIS A 201 18.65 28.74 -19.35
C HIS A 201 17.31 29.49 -19.36
N SER A 202 16.56 29.44 -18.26
CA SER A 202 15.29 30.16 -18.18
C SER A 202 15.55 31.66 -18.34
N LYS A 203 15.02 32.25 -19.41
CA LYS A 203 14.89 33.70 -19.50
C LYS A 203 13.68 34.13 -18.67
N GLY A 204 13.90 34.24 -17.35
CA GLY A 204 12.99 34.90 -16.42
C GLY A 204 11.93 34.01 -15.79
N ASN A 205 12.08 33.72 -14.49
CA ASN A 205 11.31 34.40 -13.44
C ASN A 205 11.87 34.02 -12.07
N MET A 206 12.27 35.05 -11.33
CA MET A 206 12.66 34.98 -9.91
C MET A 206 11.42 34.65 -9.06
N PHE A 207 11.61 33.83 -8.03
CA PHE A 207 10.58 33.40 -7.09
C PHE A 207 10.19 34.53 -6.11
N LEU A 208 8.91 34.63 -5.73
CA LEU A 208 8.40 35.04 -4.40
C LEU A 208 7.02 34.43 -4.15
#